data_AF-A0A7X8MHZ6-F1
#
_entry.id   AF-A0A7X8MHZ6-F1
#
_cell.length_a   1.000
_cell.length_b   1.000
_cell.length_c   1.000
_cell.angle_alpha   90.00
_cell.angle_beta   90.00
_cell.angle_gamma   90.00
#
_symmetry.space_group_name_H-M   'P 1'
#
loop_
_entity.id
_entity.type
_entity.pdbx_description
1 polymer ?
#
loop_
_entity_poly.entity_id
_entity_poly.type
_entity_poly.pdbx_seq_one_letter_code
_entity_poly.pdbx_strand_id
1 'polypeptide(L)'
;MLKIDVNLDILEKCISQIDAMKSGWCKKSRPSKVGAGRTVTEMELLADCYEDLYNSILKLTDNTIEYFRNLKNSYEELDKNTSIG
;
A
#
# COMPACT_ATOMS: atom_id res chain seq x y z
N MET A 1 -14.41 -31.87 -4.06
CA MET A 1 -14.32 -30.40 -3.90
C MET A 1 -12.86 -30.07 -3.62
N LEU A 2 -12.18 -29.32 -4.50
CA LEU A 2 -10.78 -28.93 -4.29
C LEU A 2 -10.74 -27.92 -3.14
N LYS A 3 -10.21 -28.31 -1.98
CA LYS A 3 -9.94 -27.39 -0.88
C LYS A 3 -8.82 -26.46 -1.36
N ILE A 4 -9.16 -25.19 -1.59
CA ILE A 4 -8.15 -24.16 -1.80
C ILE A 4 -7.59 -23.87 -0.41
N ASP A 5 -6.43 -24.44 -0.09
CA ASP A 5 -5.70 -24.17 1.14
C ASP A 5 -4.95 -22.84 0.99
N VAL A 6 -5.69 -21.72 1.05
CA VAL A 6 -5.06 -20.41 1.12
C VAL A 6 -4.53 -20.22 2.54
N ASN A 7 -3.22 -20.19 2.67
CA ASN A 7 -2.57 -19.91 3.94
C ASN A 7 -2.81 -18.45 4.35
N LEU A 8 -3.82 -18.24 5.20
CA LEU A 8 -4.20 -16.91 5.70
C LEU A 8 -3.09 -16.24 6.52
N ASP A 9 -2.20 -17.01 7.14
CA ASP A 9 -1.04 -16.46 7.87
C ASP A 9 -0.06 -15.77 6.94
N ILE A 10 0.13 -16.29 5.72
CA ILE A 10 0.94 -15.64 4.69
C ILE A 10 0.32 -14.31 4.28
N LEU A 11 -1.02 -14.27 4.10
CA LEU A 11 -1.76 -13.05 3.79
C LEU A 11 -1.59 -11.99 4.89
N GLU A 12 -1.74 -12.37 6.16
CA GLU A 12 -1.58 -11.47 7.30
C GLU A 12 -0.14 -10.94 7.42
N LYS A 13 0.85 -11.81 7.17
CA LYS A 13 2.26 -11.43 7.12
C LYS A 13 2.53 -10.42 6.01
N CYS A 14 1.97 -10.63 4.82
CA CYS A 14 2.10 -9.70 3.69
C CYS A 14 1.47 -8.34 4.00
N ILE A 15 0.26 -8.32 4.59
CA ILE A 15 -0.38 -7.08 5.05
C ILE A 15 0.54 -6.33 6.02
N SER A 16 1.05 -7.02 7.05
CA SER A 16 1.93 -6.44 8.06
C SER A 16 3.23 -5.88 7.47
N GLN A 17 3.82 -6.57 6.49
CA GLN A 17 5.02 -6.10 5.80
C GLN A 17 4.76 -4.83 5.00
N ILE A 18 3.64 -4.76 4.28
CA ILE A 18 3.27 -3.59 3.47
C ILE A 18 2.94 -2.40 4.38
N ASP A 19 2.25 -2.62 5.50
CA ASP A 19 1.94 -1.56 6.47
C ASP A 19 3.21 -1.01 7.12
N ALA A 20 4.18 -1.87 7.41
CA ALA A 20 5.50 -1.47 7.88
C ALA A 20 6.25 -0.61 6.85
N MET A 21 6.21 -0.98 5.56
CA MET A 21 6.79 -0.16 4.47
C MET A 21 6.14 1.23 4.42
N LYS A 22 4.81 1.29 4.49
CA LYS A 22 4.04 2.55 4.52
C LYS A 22 4.45 3.44 5.68
N SER A 23 4.56 2.86 6.89
CA SER A 23 4.95 3.59 8.10
C SER A 23 6.34 4.24 7.99
N GLY A 24 7.27 3.60 7.27
CA GLY A 24 8.60 4.13 6.98
C GLY A 24 8.57 5.32 6.01
N TRP A 25 7.51 5.46 5.21
CA TRP A 25 7.35 6.53 4.23
C TRP A 25 6.65 7.76 4.80
N CYS A 26 5.74 7.58 5.77
CA CYS A 26 4.95 8.65 6.41
C CYS A 26 5.73 9.82 7.01
N LYS A 27 7.07 9.76 7.09
CA LYS A 27 7.95 10.83 7.60
C LYS A 27 8.65 11.65 6.52
N LYS A 28 8.46 11.36 5.23
CA LYS A 28 9.21 12.07 4.18
C LYS A 28 8.55 13.40 3.81
N SER A 29 9.28 14.48 4.03
CA SER A 29 8.93 15.84 3.62
C SER A 29 9.18 16.06 2.14
N ARG A 30 8.35 16.89 1.51
CA ARG A 30 8.58 17.43 0.16
C ARG A 30 10.00 18.02 0.05
N PRO A 31 10.75 17.74 -1.03
CA PRO A 31 12.08 18.33 -1.24
C PRO A 31 12.02 19.87 -1.20
N SER A 32 12.95 20.48 -0.46
CA SER A 32 13.07 21.93 -0.39
C SER A 32 13.72 22.51 -1.64
N LYS A 33 13.24 23.66 -2.09
CA LYS A 33 13.85 24.45 -3.17
C LYS A 33 15.11 25.14 -2.66
N VAL A 34 16.19 25.15 -3.44
CA VAL A 34 17.43 25.90 -3.11
C VAL A 34 17.84 26.74 -4.31
N GLY A 35 17.63 28.06 -4.27
CA GLY A 35 18.06 28.98 -5.33
C GLY A 35 17.10 30.15 -5.57
N ALA A 36 17.32 30.89 -6.66
CA ALA A 36 16.46 31.97 -7.16
C ALA A 36 16.28 31.89 -8.69
N GLY A 37 15.18 32.42 -9.22
CA GLY A 37 14.92 32.49 -10.66
C GLY A 37 14.52 31.16 -11.30
N ARG A 38 14.89 30.94 -12.57
CA ARG A 38 14.45 29.80 -13.40
C ARG A 38 14.75 28.42 -12.79
N THR A 39 15.86 28.31 -12.06
CA THR A 39 16.26 27.09 -11.34
C THR A 39 15.28 26.74 -10.21
N VAL A 40 14.63 27.74 -9.59
CA VAL A 40 13.58 27.48 -8.59
C VAL A 40 12.40 26.82 -9.27
N THR A 41 11.94 27.34 -10.41
CA THR A 41 10.81 26.76 -11.17
C THR A 41 11.04 25.29 -11.53
N GLU A 42 12.23 24.93 -12.00
CA GLU A 42 12.60 23.55 -12.32
C GLU A 42 12.64 22.67 -11.05
N MET A 43 13.14 23.20 -9.93
CA MET A 43 13.10 22.50 -8.64
C MET A 43 11.68 22.33 -8.08
N GLU A 44 10.74 23.25 -8.35
CA GLU A 44 9.34 23.07 -7.96
C GLU A 44 8.71 21.90 -8.70
N LEU A 45 8.93 21.81 -10.02
CA LEU A 45 8.44 20.72 -10.85
C LEU A 45 8.98 19.36 -10.41
N LEU A 46 10.27 19.30 -10.05
CA LEU A 46 10.87 18.08 -9.51
C LEU A 46 10.28 17.72 -8.14
N ALA A 47 10.03 18.70 -7.28
CA ALA A 47 9.39 18.48 -5.98
C ALA A 47 7.92 18.03 -6.12
N ASP A 48 7.18 18.57 -7.09
CA ASP A 48 5.81 18.14 -7.43
C ASP A 48 5.83 16.69 -7.95
N CYS A 49 6.73 16.37 -8.88
CA CYS A 49 6.88 15.01 -9.39
C CYS A 49 7.20 13.99 -8.28
N TYR A 50 8.05 14.38 -7.33
CA TYR A 50 8.33 13.56 -6.14
C TYR A 50 7.08 13.33 -5.30
N GLU A 51 6.28 14.39 -5.06
CA GLU A 51 5.05 14.31 -4.27
C GLU A 51 3.98 13.44 -4.95
N ASP A 52 3.82 13.57 -6.26
CA ASP A 52 2.92 12.75 -7.06
C ASP A 52 3.29 11.27 -7.02
N LEU A 53 4.59 10.96 -7.16
CA LEU A 53 5.08 9.58 -7.05
C LEU A 53 4.84 9.03 -5.65
N TYR A 54 5.15 9.81 -4.62
CA TYR A 54 4.95 9.42 -3.23
C TYR A 54 3.48 9.12 -2.92
N ASN A 55 2.57 10.02 -3.32
CA ASN A 55 1.13 9.82 -3.16
C ASN A 55 0.60 8.60 -3.93
N SER A 56 1.10 8.39 -5.15
CA SER A 56 0.74 7.23 -5.96
C SER A 56 1.16 5.92 -5.30
N ILE A 57 2.35 5.88 -4.71
CA ILE A 57 2.85 4.72 -3.97
C ILE A 57 2.01 4.46 -2.71
N LEU A 58 1.69 5.50 -1.93
CA LEU A 58 0.82 5.34 -0.75
C LEU A 58 -0.56 4.77 -1.12
N LYS A 59 -1.15 5.28 -2.21
CA LYS A 59 -2.42 4.77 -2.72
C LYS A 59 -2.33 3.32 -3.19
N LEU A 60 -1.25 2.96 -3.86
CA LEU A 60 -1.01 1.57 -4.28
C LEU A 60 -0.91 0.63 -3.07
N THR A 61 -0.19 1.05 -2.03
CA THR A 61 -0.08 0.31 -0.77
C THR A 61 -1.45 0.10 -0.13
N ASP A 62 -2.27 1.15 -0.02
CA ASP A 62 -3.61 1.08 0.58
C ASP A 62 -4.53 0.15 -0.19
N ASN A 63 -4.57 0.28 -1.51
CA ASN A 63 -5.37 -0.60 -2.37
C ASN A 63 -4.92 -2.07 -2.27
N THR A 64 -3.63 -2.31 -2.11
CA THR A 64 -3.08 -3.68 -1.98
C THR A 64 -3.47 -4.30 -0.65
N ILE A 65 -3.35 -3.55 0.45
CA ILE A 65 -3.80 -4.01 1.77
C ILE A 65 -5.31 -4.30 1.75
N GLU A 66 -6.11 -3.42 1.15
CA GLU A 66 -7.55 -3.62 1.03
C GLU A 66 -7.89 -4.89 0.26
N TYR A 67 -7.24 -5.11 -0.90
CA TYR A 67 -7.41 -6.34 -1.67
C TYR A 67 -7.09 -7.59 -0.85
N PHE A 68 -5.99 -7.60 -0.10
CA PHE A 68 -5.61 -8.74 0.75
C PHE A 68 -6.58 -8.97 1.91
N ARG A 69 -7.09 -7.90 2.55
CA ARG A 69 -8.12 -8.03 3.58
C ARG A 69 -9.42 -8.58 3.03
N ASN A 70 -9.85 -8.10 1.86
CA ASN A 70 -11.05 -8.60 1.19
C ASN A 70 -10.91 -10.08 0.84
N LEU A 71 -9.75 -10.46 0.29
CA LEU A 71 -9.45 -11.85 -0.05
C LEU A 71 -9.50 -12.76 1.19
N LYS A 72 -8.86 -12.34 2.30
CA LYS A 72 -8.90 -13.07 3.58
C LYS A 72 -10.34 -13.24 4.07
N ASN A 73 -11.11 -12.16 4.13
CA ASN A 73 -12.50 -12.19 4.59
C ASN A 73 -13.36 -13.15 3.75
N SER A 74 -13.21 -13.12 2.42
CA SER A 74 -13.94 -14.04 1.54
C SER A 74 -13.61 -15.51 1.81
N TYR A 75 -12.35 -15.85 2.08
CA TYR A 75 -11.99 -17.23 2.43
C TYR A 75 -12.51 -17.63 3.81
N GLU A 76 -12.44 -16.75 4.81
CA GLU A 76 -13.00 -17.03 6.14
C GLU A 76 -14.53 -17.22 6.11
N GLU A 77 -15.25 -16.49 5.26
CA GLU A 77 -16.69 -16.67 5.04
C GLU A 77 -17.01 -18.01 4.35
N LEU A 78 -16.24 -18.40 3.34
CA LEU A 78 -16.40 -19.69 2.66
C LEU A 78 -16.19 -20.87 3.61
N ASP A 79 -15.17 -20.81 4.47
CA ASP A 79 -14.90 -21.86 5.45
C ASP A 79 -16.02 -21.97 6.50
N LYS A 80 -16.54 -20.84 6.99
CA LYS A 80 -17.69 -20.83 7.91
C LYS A 80 -18.94 -21.46 7.28
N ASN A 81 -19.24 -21.10 6.04
CA ASN A 81 -20.42 -21.63 5.33
C ASN A 81 -20.28 -23.12 4.99
N THR A 82 -19.06 -23.60 4.75
CA THR A 82 -18.80 -25.03 4.47
C THR A 82 -18.85 -25.87 5.75
N SER A 83 -18.57 -25.28 6.91
CA SER A 83 -18.59 -25.97 8.22
C SER A 83 -20.00 -26.20 8.79
N ILE A 84 -21.02 -25.57 8.20
CA ILE A 84 -22.43 -25.65 8.61
C ILE A 84 -23.24 -26.60 7.70
N GLY A 85 -22.62 -27.15 6.64
CA GLY A 85 -23.23 -28.06 5.67
C GLY A 85 -22.91 -29.53 5.89
#